data_AF-A0A2E3KGL9-F1
#
_entry.id   AF-A0A2E3KGL9-F1
#
_cell.length_a   1.000
_cell.length_b   1.000
_cell.length_c   1.000
_cell.angle_alpha   90.00
_cell.angle_beta   90.00
_cell.angle_gamma   90.00
#
_symmetry.space_group_name_H-M   'P 1'
#
loop_
_entity.id
_entity.type
_entity.pdbx_description
1 polymer ?
#
loop_
_entity_poly.entity_id
_entity_poly.type
_entity_poly.pdbx_seq_one_letter_code
_entity_poly.pdbx_strand_id
1 'polypeptide(L)'
;MTAVCAVIGALTIMGVPPTSGFMGEWMLFYGVLETALEEGNDVRSLMFALGLVATVLTMSYMLWMLKRVFFGKLPENFSKVKEGSWYMLSPMMVLAGFTIVLGIYPDIFLSKIMPYMQGVLGG
;
A
#
# COMPACT_ATOMS: atom_id res chain seq x y z
N MET A 1 20.88 -0.24 0.01
CA MET A 1 19.72 -1.06 -0.43
C MET A 1 18.49 -0.97 0.50
N THR A 2 18.68 -0.95 1.82
CA THR A 2 17.58 -0.85 2.80
C THR A 2 16.67 0.35 2.58
N ALA A 3 17.23 1.52 2.26
CA ALA A 3 16.46 2.74 1.98
C ALA A 3 15.52 2.58 0.78
N VAL A 4 15.95 1.89 -0.29
CA VAL A 4 15.12 1.63 -1.47
C VAL A 4 13.96 0.71 -1.12
N CYS A 5 14.22 -0.38 -0.40
CA CYS A 5 13.17 -1.29 0.06
C CYS A 5 12.17 -0.60 0.99
N ALA A 6 12.64 0.27 1.88
CA ALA A 6 11.80 1.06 2.77
C ALA A 6 10.93 2.07 2.01
N VAL A 7 11.47 2.72 0.98
CA VAL A 7 10.71 3.60 0.09
C VAL A 7 9.64 2.81 -0.67
N ILE A 8 9.97 1.64 -1.23
CA ILE A 8 8.96 0.78 -1.90
C ILE A 8 7.87 0.34 -0.93
N GLY A 9 8.23 -0.05 0.29
CA GLY A 9 7.27 -0.39 1.34
C GLY A 9 6.38 0.79 1.71
N ALA A 10 6.95 1.98 1.91
CA ALA A 10 6.20 3.20 2.18
C ALA A 10 5.26 3.56 1.02
N LEU A 11 5.72 3.48 -0.23
CA LEU A 11 4.88 3.69 -1.43
C LEU A 11 3.72 2.69 -1.49
N THR A 12 3.97 1.45 -1.06
CA THR A 12 2.93 0.42 -0.96
C THR A 12 1.87 0.80 0.07
N ILE A 13 2.28 1.30 1.25
CA ILE A 13 1.34 1.71 2.30
C ILE A 13 0.56 2.98 1.92
N MET A 14 1.20 3.90 1.19
CA MET A 14 0.55 5.12 0.69
C MET A 14 -0.40 4.89 -0.49
N GLY A 15 -0.51 3.65 -0.99
CA GLY A 15 -1.38 3.35 -2.12
C GLY A 15 -0.92 4.00 -3.43
N VAL A 16 0.39 4.07 -3.70
CA VAL A 16 0.89 4.69 -4.93
C VAL A 16 0.98 3.67 -6.08
N PRO A 17 0.44 3.92 -7.28
CA PRO A 17 0.68 3.07 -8.45
C PRO A 17 2.19 2.99 -8.74
N PRO A 18 2.81 1.81 -8.99
CA PRO A 18 2.27 0.50 -9.38
C PRO A 18 2.27 -0.55 -8.24
N THR A 19 2.04 -0.15 -6.99
CA THR A 19 2.11 -1.07 -5.84
C THR A 19 0.79 -1.79 -5.56
N SER A 20 0.84 -2.93 -4.88
CA SER A 20 -0.33 -3.71 -4.50
C SER A 20 -1.29 -2.96 -3.57
N GLY A 21 -0.78 -2.03 -2.76
CA GLY A 21 -1.61 -1.21 -1.88
C GLY A 21 -2.57 -0.32 -2.66
N PHE A 22 -2.13 0.22 -3.81
CA PHE A 22 -3.01 1.01 -4.68
C PHE A 22 -4.17 0.17 -5.21
N MET A 23 -3.91 -1.05 -5.69
CA MET A 23 -4.99 -1.91 -6.23
C MET A 23 -6.00 -2.30 -5.15
N GLY A 24 -5.55 -2.51 -3.92
CA GLY A 24 -6.43 -2.75 -2.78
C GLY A 24 -7.34 -1.56 -2.46
N GLU A 25 -6.77 -0.36 -2.32
CA GLU A 25 -7.54 0.87 -2.08
C GLU A 25 -8.48 1.17 -3.25
N TRP A 26 -8.02 1.00 -4.49
CA TRP A 26 -8.83 1.23 -5.69
C TRP A 26 -10.07 0.34 -5.70
N MET A 27 -9.92 -0.95 -5.43
CA MET A 27 -11.04 -1.90 -5.38
C MET A 27 -12.04 -1.55 -4.27
N LEU A 28 -11.54 -1.14 -3.09
CA LEU A 28 -12.38 -0.71 -1.98
C LEU A 28 -13.18 0.55 -2.35
N PHE A 29 -12.52 1.57 -2.88
CA PHE A 29 -13.16 2.81 -3.28
C PHE A 29 -14.16 2.61 -4.41
N TYR A 30 -13.82 1.78 -5.40
CA TYR A 30 -14.73 1.44 -6.50
C TYR A 30 -15.99 0.74 -5.97
N GLY A 31 -15.84 -0.30 -5.14
CA GLY A 31 -17.00 -1.05 -4.62
C GLY A 31 -17.89 -0.21 -3.71
N VAL A 32 -17.33 0.68 -2.88
CA VAL A 32 -18.12 1.60 -2.06
C VAL A 32 -18.86 2.62 -2.94
N LEU A 33 -18.21 3.15 -3.98
CA LEU A 33 -18.83 4.13 -4.87
C LEU A 33 -19.97 3.52 -5.69
N GLU A 34 -19.74 2.33 -6.27
CA GLU A 34 -20.75 1.60 -7.06
C GLU A 34 -21.99 1.33 -6.22
N THR A 35 -21.82 0.76 -5.02
CA THR A 35 -22.94 0.46 -4.13
C THR A 35 -23.61 1.70 -3.53
N ALA A 36 -22.86 2.80 -3.31
CA ALA A 36 -23.45 4.06 -2.85
C ALA A 36 -24.35 4.70 -3.91
N LEU A 37 -23.97 4.62 -5.18
CA LEU A 37 -24.74 5.15 -6.31
C LEU A 37 -25.99 4.32 -6.59
N GLU A 38 -25.89 2.98 -6.51
CA GLU A 38 -27.02 2.07 -6.75
C GLU A 38 -28.10 2.16 -5.66
N GLU A 39 -27.71 2.24 -4.39
CA GLU A 39 -28.65 2.27 -3.26
C GLU A 39 -29.05 3.69 -2.82
N GLY A 40 -28.39 4.73 -3.32
CA GLY A 40 -28.63 6.12 -2.91
C GLY A 40 -28.38 6.37 -1.42
N ASN A 41 -27.42 5.65 -0.83
CA ASN A 41 -27.22 5.61 0.62
C ASN A 41 -26.19 6.66 1.10
N ASP A 42 -26.66 7.71 1.75
CA ASP A 42 -25.84 8.79 2.30
C ASP A 42 -24.75 8.32 3.27
N VAL A 43 -24.97 7.22 3.99
CA VAL A 43 -23.98 6.67 4.94
C VAL A 43 -22.76 6.13 4.19
N ARG A 44 -22.95 5.47 3.05
CA ARG A 44 -21.84 4.94 2.24
C ARG A 44 -21.03 6.06 1.59
N SER A 45 -21.70 7.10 1.12
CA SER A 45 -21.03 8.32 0.61
C SER A 45 -20.18 9.00 1.68
N LEU A 46 -20.68 9.06 2.92
CA LEU A 46 -19.89 9.57 4.05
C LEU A 46 -18.69 8.67 4.37
N MET A 47 -18.85 7.35 4.36
CA MET A 47 -17.75 6.41 4.57
C MET A 47 -16.68 6.52 3.49
N PHE A 48 -17.07 6.70 2.23
CA PHE A 48 -16.15 6.96 1.12
C PHE A 48 -15.34 8.23 1.35
N ALA A 49 -15.99 9.33 1.72
CA ALA A 49 -15.32 10.60 2.02
C ALA A 49 -14.33 10.47 3.19
N LEU A 50 -14.72 9.78 4.27
CA LEU A 50 -13.83 9.50 5.40
C LEU A 50 -12.64 8.61 5.00
N GLY A 51 -12.87 7.61 4.14
CA GLY A 51 -11.81 6.76 3.59
C GLY A 51 -10.78 7.57 2.80
N LEU A 52 -11.22 8.49 1.94
CA LEU A 52 -10.32 9.39 1.21
C LEU A 52 -9.47 10.26 2.15
N VAL A 53 -10.09 10.82 3.20
CA VAL A 53 -9.36 11.59 4.22
C VAL A 53 -8.32 10.73 4.92
N ALA A 54 -8.66 9.49 5.29
CA ALA A 54 -7.74 8.55 5.93
C ALA A 54 -6.56 8.20 5.02
N THR A 55 -6.78 7.99 3.72
CA THR A 55 -5.70 7.74 2.75
C THR A 55 -4.79 8.97 2.59
N VAL A 56 -5.34 10.18 2.54
CA VAL A 56 -4.53 11.42 2.47
C VAL A 56 -3.69 11.62 3.74
N LEU A 57 -4.26 11.34 4.92
CA LEU A 57 -3.51 11.37 6.18
C LEU A 57 -2.37 10.34 6.17
N THR A 58 -2.65 9.13 5.66
CA THR A 58 -1.68 8.05 5.49
C THR A 58 -0.51 8.46 4.62
N MET A 59 -0.80 9.04 3.46
CA MET A 59 0.21 9.58 2.57
C MET A 59 1.04 10.68 3.25
N SER A 60 0.39 11.59 3.97
CA SER A 60 1.03 12.74 4.61
C SER A 60 2.07 12.32 5.65
N TYR A 61 1.71 11.44 6.61
CA TYR A 61 2.65 11.04 7.65
C TYR A 61 3.76 10.11 7.11
N MET A 62 3.47 9.30 6.09
CA MET A 62 4.47 8.43 5.47
C MET A 62 5.53 9.22 4.70
N LEU A 63 5.13 10.23 3.92
CA LEU A 63 6.07 11.13 3.27
C LEU A 63 6.93 11.89 4.29
N TRP A 64 6.32 12.33 5.39
CA TRP A 64 7.04 12.99 6.48
C TRP A 64 8.07 12.05 7.14
N MET A 65 7.71 10.80 7.37
CA MET A 65 8.60 9.76 7.89
C MET A 65 9.77 9.50 6.94
N LEU A 66 9.52 9.33 5.63
CA LEU A 66 10.59 9.13 4.63
C LEU A 66 11.57 10.31 4.62
N LYS A 67 11.05 11.55 4.63
CA LYS A 67 11.87 12.77 4.68
C LYS A 67 12.75 12.80 5.93
N ARG A 68 12.20 12.45 7.10
CA ARG A 68 12.92 12.53 8.37
C ARG A 68 13.97 11.44 8.53
N VAL A 69 13.69 10.23 8.03
CA VAL A 69 14.56 9.06 8.20
C VAL A 69 15.67 9.03 7.16
N PHE A 70 15.35 9.26 5.88
CA PHE A 70 16.32 9.06 4.79
C PHE A 70 16.89 10.36 4.21
N PHE A 71 16.16 11.47 4.29
CA PHE A 71 16.60 12.77 3.75
C PHE A 71 17.12 13.73 4.83
N GLY A 72 17.29 13.27 6.07
CA GLY A 72 17.92 14.02 7.16
C GLY A 72 19.45 14.08 7.04
N LYS A 73 20.09 14.98 7.81
CA LYS A 73 21.56 15.01 7.93
C LYS A 73 22.05 13.79 8.70
N LEU A 74 23.04 13.07 8.17
CA LEU A 74 23.70 11.97 8.86
C LEU A 74 24.46 12.52 10.08
N PRO A 75 24.20 12.07 11.32
CA PRO A 75 25.01 12.45 12.46
C PRO A 75 26.42 11.86 12.31
N GLU A 76 27.46 12.64 12.62
CA GLU A 76 28.87 12.26 12.42
C GLU A 76 29.25 10.93 13.10
N ASN A 77 28.57 10.62 14.22
CA ASN A 77 28.74 9.38 14.99
C ASN A 77 28.31 8.09 14.26
N PHE A 78 27.54 8.19 13.17
CA PHE A 78 27.04 7.02 12.42
C PHE A 78 27.73 6.82 11.06
N SER A 79 28.79 7.58 10.76
CA SER A 79 29.54 7.50 9.49
C SER A 79 30.20 6.13 9.21
N LYS A 80 30.37 5.29 10.25
CA LYS A 80 31.00 3.96 10.14
C LYS A 80 30.01 2.78 10.17
N VAL A 81 28.70 3.04 10.19
CA VAL A 81 27.70 1.96 10.20
C VAL A 81 27.67 1.29 8.83
N LYS A 82 27.96 -0.01 8.80
CA LYS A 82 27.87 -0.83 7.58
C LYS A 82 26.42 -1.21 7.28
N GLU A 83 26.14 -1.45 6.00
CA GLU A 83 24.86 -2.02 5.59
C GLU A 83 24.58 -3.36 6.29
N GLY A 84 23.29 -3.67 6.47
CA GLY A 84 22.84 -4.91 7.10
C GLY A 84 23.31 -6.15 6.34
N SER A 85 23.48 -7.25 7.06
CA SER A 85 23.86 -8.55 6.48
C SER A 85 22.87 -8.99 5.39
N TRP A 86 23.37 -9.76 4.42
CA TRP A 86 22.59 -10.26 3.28
C TRP A 86 21.31 -11.01 3.69
N TYR A 87 21.35 -11.70 4.83
CA TYR A 87 20.21 -12.41 5.40
C TYR A 87 19.03 -11.50 5.82
N MET A 88 19.28 -10.21 6.07
CA MET A 88 18.23 -9.23 6.34
C MET A 88 17.75 -8.54 5.06
N LEU A 89 18.64 -8.34 4.09
CA LEU A 89 18.31 -7.70 2.82
C LEU A 89 17.46 -8.60 1.92
N SER A 90 17.71 -9.91 1.92
CA SER A 90 16.99 -10.85 1.07
C SER A 90 15.47 -10.86 1.30
N PRO A 91 14.91 -11.00 2.53
CA PRO A 91 13.47 -10.97 2.73
C PRO A 91 12.87 -9.60 2.38
N MET A 92 13.57 -8.49 2.70
CA MET A 92 13.08 -7.14 2.38
C MET A 92 12.95 -6.92 0.87
N MET A 93 13.93 -7.37 0.08
CA MET A 93 13.88 -7.27 -1.38
C MET A 93 12.80 -8.15 -1.98
N VAL A 94 12.62 -9.38 -1.45
CA VAL A 94 11.57 -10.28 -1.91
C VAL A 94 10.19 -9.66 -1.67
N LEU A 95 9.94 -9.13 -0.47
CA LEU A 95 8.68 -8.48 -0.15
C LEU A 95 8.45 -7.22 -1.00
N ALA A 96 9.46 -6.37 -1.15
CA ALA A 96 9.37 -5.17 -1.97
C ALA A 96 9.11 -5.50 -3.46
N GLY A 97 9.74 -6.55 -3.99
CA GLY A 97 9.45 -7.03 -5.34
C GLY A 97 8.03 -7.59 -5.45
N PHE A 98 7.58 -8.34 -4.44
CA PHE A 98 6.25 -8.93 -4.41
C PHE A 98 5.14 -7.87 -4.44
N THR A 99 5.27 -6.76 -3.69
CA THR A 99 4.27 -5.69 -3.70
C THR A 99 4.16 -5.00 -5.07
N ILE A 100 5.25 -4.89 -5.82
CA ILE A 100 5.24 -4.35 -7.18
C ILE A 100 4.60 -5.34 -8.16
N VAL A 101 5.01 -6.62 -8.11
CA VAL A 101 4.45 -7.66 -9.00
C VAL A 101 2.94 -7.78 -8.83
N LEU A 102 2.45 -7.77 -7.57
CA LEU A 102 1.02 -7.80 -7.28
C LEU A 102 0.29 -6.52 -7.65
N GLY A 103 0.94 -5.36 -7.59
CA GLY A 103 0.34 -4.12 -8.05
C GLY A 103 0.16 -4.05 -9.56
N ILE A 104 1.06 -4.68 -10.32
CA ILE A 104 0.98 -4.75 -11.79
C ILE A 104 0.04 -5.88 -12.24
N TYR A 105 0.12 -7.04 -11.61
CA TYR A 105 -0.67 -8.24 -11.94
C TYR A 105 -1.51 -8.73 -10.74
N PRO A 106 -2.54 -7.97 -10.33
CA PRO A 106 -3.39 -8.35 -9.21
C PRO A 106 -4.22 -9.61 -9.51
N ASP A 107 -4.49 -9.89 -10.79
CA ASP A 107 -5.29 -11.03 -11.25
C ASP A 107 -4.78 -12.39 -10.78
N ILE A 108 -3.47 -12.53 -10.54
CA ILE A 108 -2.86 -13.78 -10.05
C ILE A 108 -3.49 -14.20 -8.71
N PHE A 109 -3.86 -13.22 -7.88
CA PHE A 109 -4.53 -13.44 -6.60
C PHE A 109 -6.04 -13.32 -6.72
N LEU A 110 -6.53 -12.30 -7.43
CA LEU A 110 -7.97 -12.05 -7.54
C LEU A 110 -8.71 -13.20 -8.24
N SER A 111 -8.14 -13.80 -9.29
CA SER A 111 -8.74 -14.95 -9.99
C SER A 111 -9.00 -16.14 -9.07
N LYS A 112 -8.20 -16.30 -8.01
CA LYS A 112 -8.39 -17.35 -7.00
C LYS A 112 -9.39 -16.95 -5.92
N ILE A 113 -9.43 -15.68 -5.53
CA ILE A 113 -10.26 -15.19 -4.41
C ILE A 113 -11.71 -14.95 -4.85
N MET A 114 -11.93 -14.35 -6.03
CA MET A 114 -13.26 -14.02 -6.55
C MET A 114 -14.26 -15.19 -6.55
N PRO A 115 -13.93 -16.42 -6.99
CA PRO A 115 -14.90 -17.52 -6.97
C PRO A 115 -15.34 -17.91 -5.54
N TYR A 116 -14.44 -17.81 -4.55
CA TYR A 116 -14.82 -18.06 -3.15
C TYR A 116 -15.69 -16.93 -2.59
N MET A 117 -15.38 -15.67 -2.93
CA MET A 117 -16.20 -14.53 -2.51
C MET A 117 -17.63 -14.61 -3.07
N GLN A 118 -17.79 -15.01 -4.34
CA GLN A 118 -19.11 -15.20 -4.94
C GLN A 118 -19.90 -16.33 -4.25
N GLY A 119 -19.24 -17.41 -3.85
CA GLY A 119 -19.87 -18.49 -3.07
C GLY A 119 -20.31 -18.06 -1.66
N VAL A 120 -19.61 -17.11 -1.03
CA VAL A 120 -19.96 -16.58 0.30
C VAL A 120 -21.05 -15.51 0.23
N LEU A 121 -21.02 -14.67 -0.82
CA LEU A 121 -22.00 -13.60 -1.04
C LEU A 121 -23.34 -14.11 -1.60
N GLY A 122 -23.46 -15.42 -1.85
CA GLY A 122 -24.71 -16.05 -2.26
C GLY A 122 -25.05 -15.82 -3.73
N GLY A 123 -24.11 -16.14 -4.63
CA GLY A 123 -24.44 -16.40 -6.03
C GLY A 123 -25.30 -17.65 -6.21
#